data_AF-A0A7C8IB04-F1
#
_entry.id   AF-A0A7C8IB04-F1
#
_cell.length_a   1.000
_cell.length_b   1.000
_cell.length_c   1.000
_cell.angle_alpha   90.00
_cell.angle_beta   90.00
_cell.angle_gamma   90.00
#
_symmetry.space_group_name_H-M   'P 1'
#
loop_
_entity.id
_entity.type
_entity.pdbx_description
1 polymer ?
#
loop_
_entity_poly.entity_id
_entity_poly.type
_entity_poly.pdbx_seq_one_letter_code
_entity_poly.pdbx_strand_id
1 'polypeptide(L)'
;MFSIAATTSPTQTSSSSPFPCKSARLPTPVSSPPLTAGRNSFLVVGILVSYLPQHVKIISRRSSQGLSPLFVLLGMVSATASIANILTLPASTRDMACCKQIGGFPCAAALLGIAQLAVQWACFFFIVLLFLIFFPRNPEDAEDQDESLPTWKEAVLVLALSLAFFIFAFLGSVIFVYAASSYLQGWANFLGLFGTALAAVQYIPQITTTWKLQKVGSLSVPMMCIQTPGSFVFAASLAARLGPGGWSAWGLFILTGLLQGCLLVMCLGFLWRDRKAAKAESANGNGLLSESNNEETPLLGREGD
;
A
#
# COMPACT_ATOMS: atom_id res chain seq x y z
N MET A 1 -43.95 45.43 45.58
CA MET A 1 -43.11 45.86 44.43
C MET A 1 -42.10 44.74 44.20
N PHE A 2 -42.44 43.71 43.41
CA PHE A 2 -42.23 43.62 41.94
C PHE A 2 -40.74 43.83 41.60
N SER A 3 -40.01 42.97 40.87
CA SER A 3 -40.42 41.99 39.86
C SER A 3 -39.30 40.97 39.58
N ILE A 4 -39.71 39.80 39.08
CA ILE A 4 -38.88 38.74 38.48
C ILE A 4 -38.63 39.09 37.00
N ALA A 5 -37.42 38.85 36.48
CA ALA A 5 -37.09 38.59 35.06
C ALA A 5 -35.68 37.98 35.01
N ALA A 6 -35.41 36.71 34.66
CA ALA A 6 -35.67 35.95 33.43
C ALA A 6 -35.00 36.55 32.18
N THR A 7 -33.83 36.03 31.76
CA THR A 7 -33.38 36.10 30.35
C THR A 7 -32.49 34.90 30.00
N THR A 8 -33.18 33.82 29.58
CA THR A 8 -32.88 32.93 28.44
C THR A 8 -31.47 32.36 28.20
N SER A 9 -31.35 31.06 28.48
CA SER A 9 -30.45 30.12 27.80
C SER A 9 -30.68 30.08 26.28
N PRO A 10 -29.64 29.92 25.43
CA PRO A 10 -29.86 29.51 24.06
C PRO A 10 -30.09 28.00 24.03
N THR A 11 -31.29 27.66 23.60
CA THR A 11 -31.81 26.35 23.22
C THR A 11 -30.78 25.57 22.38
N GLN A 12 -30.14 24.55 22.97
CA GLN A 12 -29.48 23.50 22.19
C GLN A 12 -30.57 22.66 21.55
N THR A 13 -30.90 22.99 20.30
CA THR A 13 -31.67 22.09 19.44
C THR A 13 -30.85 20.83 19.23
N SER A 14 -31.38 19.75 19.80
CA SER A 14 -30.89 18.38 19.69
C SER A 14 -30.88 17.94 18.22
N SER A 15 -29.73 17.99 17.56
CA SER A 15 -29.47 17.10 16.43
C SER A 15 -28.99 15.77 17.00
N SER A 16 -29.83 14.75 16.93
CA SER A 16 -29.58 13.36 17.32
C SER A 16 -28.58 12.64 16.40
N SER A 17 -27.49 13.31 16.03
CA SER A 17 -26.35 12.65 15.38
C SER A 17 -25.55 11.91 16.45
N PRO A 18 -25.19 10.62 16.23
CA PRO A 18 -24.41 9.84 17.20
C PRO A 18 -23.02 10.42 17.53
N PHE A 19 -22.59 11.48 16.84
CA PHE A 19 -21.34 12.21 17.08
C PHE A 19 -21.62 13.71 17.28
N PRO A 20 -21.62 14.24 18.52
CA PRO A 20 -21.73 15.68 18.73
C PRO A 20 -20.48 16.42 18.19
N CYS A 21 -20.68 17.44 17.36
CA CYS A 21 -19.58 18.24 16.74
C CYS A 21 -18.83 19.16 17.71
N LYS A 22 -19.09 19.08 19.03
CA LYS A 22 -18.35 19.83 20.03
C LYS A 22 -16.92 19.27 20.11
N SER A 23 -15.98 20.03 19.56
CA SER A 23 -14.55 19.74 19.46
C SER A 23 -14.16 18.76 18.34
N ALA A 24 -14.54 19.06 17.10
CA ALA A 24 -13.68 18.68 15.98
C ALA A 24 -12.36 19.43 16.19
N ARG A 25 -11.31 18.68 16.54
CA ARG A 25 -9.97 19.24 16.73
C ARG A 25 -9.61 19.95 15.42
N LEU A 26 -9.50 21.28 15.46
CA LEU A 26 -8.86 22.04 14.38
C LEU A 26 -7.53 21.32 14.08
N PRO A 27 -7.10 21.22 12.80
CA PRO A 27 -5.79 20.69 12.48
C PRO A 27 -4.78 21.36 13.41
N THR A 28 -4.00 20.54 14.11
CA THR A 28 -2.94 20.99 15.02
C THR A 28 -2.07 22.03 14.32
N PRO A 29 -1.40 22.95 15.07
CA PRO A 29 -0.62 24.05 14.50
C PRO A 29 0.59 23.63 13.63
N VAL A 30 0.76 22.33 13.38
CA VAL A 30 1.94 21.73 12.74
C VAL A 30 1.83 21.69 11.20
N SER A 31 0.67 21.94 10.59
CA SER A 31 0.60 22.06 9.12
C SER A 31 -0.54 22.94 8.64
N SER A 32 -0.23 23.94 7.82
CA SER A 32 -1.24 24.68 7.08
C SER A 32 -1.98 23.75 6.11
N PRO A 33 -3.31 23.90 5.93
CA PRO A 33 -4.08 23.05 5.02
C PRO A 33 -3.54 22.96 3.58
N PRO A 34 -2.92 23.99 2.94
CA PRO A 34 -2.27 23.82 1.63
C PRO A 34 -1.06 22.88 1.66
N LEU A 35 -0.28 22.86 2.75
CA LEU A 35 0.90 21.98 2.86
C LEU A 35 0.49 20.50 2.96
N THR A 36 -0.58 20.22 3.71
CA THR A 36 -1.14 18.87 3.82
C THR A 36 -1.81 18.42 2.53
N ALA A 37 -2.50 19.33 1.83
CA ALA A 37 -3.06 19.06 0.51
C ALA A 37 -1.96 18.69 -0.50
N GLY A 38 -0.92 19.52 -0.62
CA GLY A 38 0.19 19.29 -1.55
C GLY A 38 0.92 17.97 -1.28
N ARG A 39 1.15 17.63 -0.01
CA ARG A 39 1.80 16.37 0.38
C ARG A 39 0.99 15.14 -0.02
N ASN A 40 -0.31 15.12 0.25
CA ASN A 40 -1.17 13.98 -0.10
C ASN A 40 -1.34 13.87 -1.63
N SER A 41 -1.48 14.98 -2.35
CA SER A 41 -1.53 14.98 -3.81
C SER A 41 -0.27 14.38 -4.44
N PHE A 42 0.91 14.74 -3.94
CA PHE A 42 2.17 14.15 -4.40
C PHE A 42 2.21 12.63 -4.17
N LEU A 43 1.76 12.16 -3.00
CA LEU A 43 1.70 10.73 -2.70
C LEU A 43 0.73 9.98 -3.62
N VAL A 44 -0.45 10.56 -3.92
CA VAL A 44 -1.42 9.98 -4.86
C VAL A 44 -0.81 9.86 -6.27
N VAL A 45 -0.14 10.91 -6.75
CA VAL A 45 0.53 10.88 -8.07
C VAL A 45 1.62 9.81 -8.07
N GLY A 46 2.45 9.75 -7.02
CA GLY A 46 3.50 8.73 -6.88
C GLY A 46 2.94 7.30 -6.88
N ILE A 47 1.79 7.07 -6.23
CA ILE A 47 1.05 5.80 -6.26
C ILE A 47 0.61 5.48 -7.68
N LEU A 48 -0.12 6.39 -8.34
CA LEU A 48 -0.66 6.14 -9.69
C LEU A 48 0.46 5.84 -10.70
N VAL A 49 1.54 6.63 -10.67
CA VAL A 49 2.72 6.43 -11.54
C VAL A 49 3.41 5.10 -11.23
N SER A 50 3.41 4.63 -9.99
CA SER A 50 4.02 3.34 -9.61
C SER A 50 3.18 2.14 -10.05
N TYR A 51 1.86 2.24 -9.93
CA TYR A 51 0.94 1.16 -10.25
C TYR A 51 0.72 1.01 -11.76
N LEU A 52 0.74 2.10 -12.53
CA LEU A 52 0.43 2.08 -13.95
C LEU A 52 1.35 1.15 -14.79
N PRO A 53 2.70 1.16 -14.63
CA PRO A 53 3.58 0.21 -15.29
C PRO A 53 3.28 -1.25 -14.91
N GLN A 54 2.86 -1.49 -13.67
CA GLN A 54 2.50 -2.83 -13.20
C GLN A 54 1.22 -3.33 -13.90
N HIS A 55 0.19 -2.49 -14.00
CA HIS A 55 -1.03 -2.81 -14.74
C HIS A 55 -0.74 -3.09 -16.22
N VAL A 56 0.08 -2.24 -16.87
CA VAL A 56 0.47 -2.43 -18.26
C VAL A 56 1.23 -3.74 -18.46
N LYS A 57 2.17 -4.08 -17.57
CA LYS A 57 2.94 -5.33 -17.66
C LYS A 57 2.05 -6.57 -17.57
N ILE A 58 1.06 -6.58 -16.69
CA ILE A 58 0.10 -7.69 -16.55
C ILE A 58 -0.77 -7.79 -17.81
N ILE A 59 -1.34 -6.67 -18.28
CA ILE A 59 -2.19 -6.63 -19.47
C ILE A 59 -1.42 -7.06 -20.72
N SER A 60 -0.19 -6.57 -20.89
CA SER A 60 0.65 -6.88 -22.05
C SER A 60 1.14 -8.32 -22.06
N ARG A 61 1.38 -8.94 -20.91
CA ARG A 61 1.83 -10.34 -20.83
C ARG A 61 0.67 -11.33 -20.90
N ARG A 62 -0.57 -10.87 -20.70
CA ARG A 62 -1.78 -11.71 -20.57
C ARG A 62 -1.57 -12.95 -19.69
N SER A 63 -0.72 -12.83 -18.67
CA SER A 63 -0.29 -13.93 -17.83
C SER A 63 0.04 -13.42 -16.44
N SER A 64 -0.39 -14.16 -15.43
CA SER A 64 -0.16 -13.91 -14.00
C SER A 64 1.06 -14.65 -13.44
N GLN A 65 1.95 -15.15 -14.30
CA GLN A 65 3.17 -15.86 -13.89
C GLN A 65 4.01 -15.03 -12.88
N GLY A 66 4.30 -15.64 -11.73
CA GLY A 66 5.11 -15.06 -10.66
C GLY A 66 4.33 -14.30 -9.58
N LEU A 67 2.99 -14.26 -9.62
CA LEU A 67 2.15 -13.74 -8.52
C LEU A 67 1.57 -14.91 -7.71
N SER A 68 1.91 -14.98 -6.42
CA SER A 68 1.35 -16.01 -5.52
C SER A 68 -0.10 -15.66 -5.13
N PRO A 69 -1.08 -16.59 -5.33
CA PRO A 69 -2.48 -16.34 -4.98
C PRO A 69 -2.69 -15.96 -3.50
N LEU A 70 -1.95 -16.62 -2.59
CA LEU A 70 -2.02 -16.34 -1.17
C LEU A 70 -1.52 -14.92 -0.84
N PHE A 71 -0.45 -14.47 -1.48
CA PHE A 71 0.05 -13.11 -1.31
C PHE A 71 -0.96 -12.07 -1.78
N VAL A 72 -1.64 -12.34 -2.89
CA VAL A 72 -2.69 -11.47 -3.43
C VAL A 72 -3.87 -11.41 -2.45
N LEU A 73 -4.32 -12.55 -1.92
CA LEU A 73 -5.38 -12.63 -0.91
C LEU A 73 -5.04 -11.85 0.36
N LEU A 74 -3.90 -12.15 0.97
CA LEU A 74 -3.45 -11.50 2.21
C LEU A 74 -3.33 -9.98 2.03
N GLY A 75 -2.80 -9.55 0.86
CA GLY A 75 -2.72 -8.14 0.51
C GLY A 75 -4.09 -7.48 0.40
N MET A 76 -5.07 -8.13 -0.23
CA MET A 76 -6.41 -7.55 -0.44
C MET A 76 -7.18 -7.44 0.87
N VAL A 77 -7.13 -8.49 1.68
CA VAL A 77 -7.80 -8.54 2.99
C VAL A 77 -7.15 -7.52 3.93
N SER A 78 -5.82 -7.42 3.95
CA SER A 78 -5.10 -6.40 4.74
C SER A 78 -5.42 -4.97 4.27
N ALA A 79 -5.44 -4.70 2.96
CA ALA A 79 -5.79 -3.39 2.43
C ALA A 79 -7.23 -3.00 2.75
N THR A 80 -8.17 -3.95 2.65
CA THR A 80 -9.58 -3.76 3.00
C THR A 80 -9.75 -3.49 4.51
N ALA A 81 -9.02 -4.23 5.35
CA ALA A 81 -9.00 -3.99 6.79
C ALA A 81 -8.42 -2.61 7.14
N SER A 82 -7.41 -2.15 6.41
CA SER A 82 -6.76 -0.84 6.61
C SER A 82 -7.68 0.32 6.29
N ILE A 83 -8.37 0.28 5.14
CA ILE A 83 -9.34 1.34 4.79
C ILE A 83 -10.54 1.31 5.73
N ALA A 84 -11.06 0.12 6.08
CA ALA A 84 -12.17 -0.02 7.02
C ALA A 84 -11.80 0.48 8.43
N ASN A 85 -10.59 0.20 8.91
CA ASN A 85 -10.06 0.72 10.17
C ASN A 85 -10.11 2.27 10.19
N ILE A 86 -9.56 2.93 9.17
CA ILE A 86 -9.55 4.40 9.12
C ILE A 86 -10.95 5.00 9.03
N LEU A 87 -11.83 4.39 8.23
CA LEU A 87 -13.21 4.87 8.06
C LEU A 87 -14.05 4.69 9.32
N THR A 88 -13.78 3.65 10.11
CA THR A 88 -14.52 3.34 11.35
C THR A 88 -13.93 4.01 12.58
N LEU A 89 -12.78 4.67 12.51
CA LEU A 89 -12.27 5.42 13.65
C LEU A 89 -13.25 6.54 14.06
N PRO A 90 -13.60 6.65 15.36
CA PRO A 90 -14.53 7.66 15.84
C PRO A 90 -14.14 9.11 15.51
N ALA A 91 -12.83 9.38 15.38
CA ALA A 91 -12.34 10.68 14.95
C ALA A 91 -12.66 10.94 13.47
N SER A 92 -12.42 9.95 12.60
CA SER A 92 -12.73 10.04 11.16
C SER A 92 -14.23 10.15 10.90
N THR A 93 -15.06 9.38 11.63
CA THR A 93 -16.52 9.44 11.47
C THR A 93 -17.09 10.78 11.92
N ARG A 94 -16.55 11.36 12.99
CA ARG A 94 -16.90 12.71 13.45
C ARG A 94 -16.49 13.77 12.42
N ASP A 95 -15.28 13.68 11.86
CA ASP A 95 -14.82 14.63 10.84
C ASP A 95 -15.73 14.61 9.60
N MET A 96 -16.17 13.42 9.16
CA MET A 96 -17.11 13.26 8.05
C MET A 96 -18.49 13.85 8.37
N ALA A 97 -19.01 13.61 9.58
CA ALA A 97 -20.32 14.12 10.01
C ALA A 97 -20.35 15.65 10.18
N CYS A 98 -19.25 16.25 10.62
CA CYS A 98 -19.15 17.69 10.89
C CYS A 98 -18.62 18.51 9.70
N CYS A 99 -18.40 17.88 8.54
CA CYS A 99 -17.83 18.51 7.34
C CYS A 99 -18.59 19.77 6.90
N LYS A 100 -19.93 19.77 7.04
CA LYS A 100 -20.80 20.92 6.71
C LYS A 100 -20.59 22.13 7.64
N GLN A 101 -20.09 21.93 8.87
CA GLN A 101 -19.93 22.97 9.89
C GLN A 101 -18.50 23.54 9.96
N ILE A 102 -17.49 22.76 9.60
CA ILE A 102 -16.06 23.13 9.72
C ILE A 102 -15.56 23.94 8.51
N GLY A 103 -16.31 23.94 7.41
CA GLY A 103 -15.96 24.59 6.14
C GLY A 103 -15.34 23.62 5.13
N GLY A 104 -15.52 23.90 3.84
CA GLY A 104 -15.15 22.97 2.76
C GLY A 104 -13.65 22.67 2.65
N PHE A 105 -12.80 23.69 2.79
CA PHE A 105 -11.35 23.53 2.61
C PHE A 105 -10.66 22.74 3.74
N PRO A 106 -10.93 23.00 5.04
CA PRO A 106 -10.39 22.18 6.12
C PRO A 106 -10.93 20.73 6.09
N CYS A 107 -12.20 20.55 5.75
CA CYS A 107 -12.77 19.20 5.59
C CYS A 107 -12.12 18.45 4.42
N ALA A 108 -11.96 19.10 3.26
CA ALA A 108 -11.30 18.51 2.11
C ALA A 108 -9.86 18.07 2.44
N ALA A 109 -9.10 18.91 3.16
CA ALA A 109 -7.75 18.56 3.58
C ALA A 109 -7.73 17.33 4.52
N ALA A 110 -8.71 17.21 5.42
CA ALA A 110 -8.83 16.05 6.32
C ALA A 110 -9.24 14.77 5.59
N LEU A 111 -10.14 14.87 4.60
CA LEU A 111 -10.62 13.73 3.80
C LEU A 111 -9.61 13.30 2.74
N LEU A 112 -8.71 14.18 2.29
CA LEU A 112 -7.76 13.87 1.23
C LEU A 112 -6.85 12.67 1.57
N GLY A 113 -6.45 12.52 2.84
CA GLY A 113 -5.67 11.35 3.27
C GLY A 113 -6.48 10.04 3.24
N ILE A 114 -7.78 10.10 3.52
CA ILE A 114 -8.70 8.96 3.40
C ILE A 114 -8.90 8.62 1.92
N ALA A 115 -9.09 9.64 1.07
CA ALA A 115 -9.23 9.48 -0.37
C ALA A 115 -7.97 8.85 -1.00
N GLN A 116 -6.77 9.27 -0.56
CA GLN A 116 -5.51 8.66 -0.99
C GLN A 116 -5.47 7.15 -0.71
N LEU A 117 -5.87 6.73 0.49
CA LEU A 117 -5.90 5.31 0.84
C LEU A 117 -6.97 4.55 0.05
N ALA A 118 -8.11 5.16 -0.24
CA ALA A 118 -9.14 4.57 -1.08
C ALA A 118 -8.66 4.39 -2.53
N VAL A 119 -7.90 5.33 -3.08
CA VAL A 119 -7.27 5.20 -4.41
C VAL A 119 -6.27 4.05 -4.42
N GLN A 120 -5.40 3.96 -3.41
CA GLN A 120 -4.46 2.83 -3.25
C GLN A 120 -5.19 1.48 -3.21
N TRP A 121 -6.26 1.40 -2.41
CA TRP A 121 -7.10 0.21 -2.31
C TRP A 121 -7.76 -0.15 -3.65
N ALA A 122 -8.30 0.83 -4.38
CA ALA A 122 -8.91 0.62 -5.68
C ALA A 122 -7.90 0.15 -6.75
N CYS A 123 -6.69 0.73 -6.76
CA CYS A 123 -5.61 0.27 -7.63
C CYS A 123 -5.23 -1.18 -7.33
N PHE A 124 -5.11 -1.55 -6.05
CA PHE A 124 -4.77 -2.92 -5.67
C PHE A 124 -5.91 -3.90 -6.00
N PHE A 125 -7.18 -3.50 -5.80
CA PHE A 125 -8.34 -4.26 -6.25
C PHE A 125 -8.32 -4.50 -7.77
N PHE A 126 -7.93 -3.50 -8.56
CA PHE A 126 -7.81 -3.64 -10.00
C PHE A 126 -6.72 -4.66 -10.40
N ILE A 127 -5.58 -4.70 -9.69
CA ILE A 127 -4.58 -5.77 -9.88
C ILE A 127 -5.18 -7.16 -9.67
N VAL A 128 -6.02 -7.34 -8.64
CA VAL A 128 -6.65 -8.64 -8.37
C VAL A 128 -7.65 -9.02 -9.43
N LEU A 129 -8.40 -8.05 -9.94
CA LEU A 129 -9.30 -8.27 -11.07
C LEU A 129 -8.51 -8.70 -12.32
N LEU A 130 -7.39 -8.04 -12.64
CA LEU A 130 -6.52 -8.46 -13.74
C LEU A 130 -5.90 -9.85 -13.51
N PHE A 131 -5.48 -10.14 -12.28
CA PHE A 131 -4.93 -11.45 -11.91
C PHE A 131 -5.94 -12.57 -12.18
N LEU A 132 -7.22 -12.35 -11.87
CA LEU A 132 -8.30 -13.32 -12.10
C LEU A 132 -8.68 -13.46 -13.58
N ILE A 133 -8.67 -12.36 -14.34
CA ILE A 133 -8.97 -12.38 -15.78
C ILE A 133 -7.89 -13.13 -16.57
N PHE A 134 -6.62 -12.90 -16.23
CA PHE A 134 -5.46 -13.50 -16.91
C PHE A 134 -4.94 -14.77 -16.23
N PHE A 135 -5.70 -15.33 -15.28
CA PHE A 135 -5.36 -16.62 -14.69
C PHE A 135 -5.68 -17.73 -15.70
N PRO A 136 -4.73 -18.65 -16.01
CA PRO A 136 -5.00 -19.74 -16.95
C PRO A 136 -6.15 -20.60 -16.44
N ARG A 137 -7.22 -20.69 -17.24
CA ARG A 137 -8.49 -21.34 -16.86
C ARG A 137 -8.59 -22.76 -17.38
N ASN A 138 -7.81 -23.11 -18.41
CA ASN A 138 -7.82 -24.42 -19.03
C ASN A 138 -6.45 -25.12 -18.84
N PRO A 139 -6.43 -26.41 -18.44
CA PRO A 139 -5.19 -27.18 -18.33
C PRO A 139 -4.55 -27.50 -19.70
N GLU A 140 -5.29 -27.39 -20.81
CA GLU A 140 -4.76 -27.54 -22.17
C GLU A 140 -3.84 -26.37 -22.57
N ASP A 141 -3.98 -25.19 -21.94
CA ASP A 141 -3.02 -24.08 -22.08
C ASP A 141 -1.79 -24.24 -21.16
N ALA A 142 -1.76 -25.31 -20.35
CA ALA A 142 -0.69 -25.65 -19.41
C ALA A 142 0.19 -26.81 -19.90
N GLU A 143 0.03 -27.28 -21.14
CA GLU A 143 0.70 -28.47 -21.70
C GLU A 143 2.24 -28.41 -21.71
N ASP A 144 2.86 -27.26 -21.45
CA ASP A 144 4.33 -27.12 -21.33
C ASP A 144 4.82 -26.74 -19.91
N GLN A 145 3.95 -26.65 -18.90
CA GLN A 145 4.28 -25.92 -17.66
C GLN A 145 4.06 -26.75 -16.39
N ASP A 146 5.18 -27.20 -15.83
CA ASP A 146 5.51 -27.52 -14.42
C ASP A 146 4.32 -27.77 -13.46
N GLU A 147 4.29 -28.94 -12.80
CA GLU A 147 3.25 -29.41 -11.87
C GLU A 147 2.95 -28.50 -10.66
N SER A 148 3.53 -27.30 -10.60
CA SER A 148 3.46 -26.35 -9.49
C SER A 148 2.52 -25.16 -9.72
N LEU A 149 1.84 -25.05 -10.88
CA LEU A 149 0.91 -23.95 -11.14
C LEU A 149 -0.34 -24.03 -10.23
N PRO A 150 -0.67 -22.96 -9.49
CA PRO A 150 -1.85 -22.95 -8.63
C PRO A 150 -3.11 -23.22 -9.45
N THR A 151 -3.99 -24.09 -8.94
CA THR A 151 -5.22 -24.49 -9.66
C THR A 151 -6.18 -23.29 -9.77
N TRP A 152 -6.98 -23.20 -10.84
CA TRP A 152 -8.09 -22.23 -10.98
C TRP A 152 -8.99 -22.17 -9.73
N LYS A 153 -9.12 -23.28 -9.01
CA LYS A 153 -9.79 -23.40 -7.70
C LYS A 153 -9.21 -22.45 -6.65
N GLU A 154 -7.88 -22.31 -6.57
CA GLU A 154 -7.22 -21.39 -5.65
C GLU A 154 -7.52 -19.93 -6.00
N ALA A 155 -7.48 -19.57 -7.28
CA ALA A 155 -7.83 -18.22 -7.74
C ALA A 155 -9.29 -17.85 -7.39
N VAL A 156 -10.24 -18.77 -7.60
CA VAL A 156 -11.65 -18.58 -7.21
C VAL A 156 -11.79 -18.48 -5.69
N LEU A 157 -11.06 -19.30 -4.93
CA LEU A 157 -11.05 -19.24 -3.47
C LEU A 157 -10.52 -17.89 -2.96
N VAL A 158 -9.45 -17.37 -3.56
CA VAL A 158 -8.90 -16.04 -3.25
C VAL A 158 -9.94 -14.96 -3.49
N LEU A 159 -10.65 -14.99 -4.62
CA LEU A 159 -11.74 -14.03 -4.89
C LEU A 159 -12.85 -14.16 -3.86
N ALA A 160 -13.35 -15.37 -3.63
CA ALA A 160 -14.47 -15.63 -2.74
C ALA A 160 -14.16 -15.17 -1.31
N LEU A 161 -12.97 -15.49 -0.78
CA LEU A 161 -12.55 -15.06 0.55
C LEU A 161 -12.34 -13.54 0.63
N SER A 162 -11.74 -12.93 -0.40
CA SER A 162 -11.56 -11.48 -0.44
C SER A 162 -12.90 -10.74 -0.43
N LEU A 163 -13.86 -11.22 -1.23
CA LEU A 163 -15.20 -10.63 -1.32
C LEU A 163 -16.01 -10.89 -0.04
N ALA A 164 -15.93 -12.08 0.53
CA ALA A 164 -16.58 -12.41 1.80
C ALA A 164 -16.05 -11.52 2.93
N PHE A 165 -14.73 -11.33 3.02
CA PHE A 165 -14.15 -10.42 3.99
C PHE A 165 -14.53 -8.97 3.74
N PHE A 166 -14.59 -8.53 2.47
CA PHE A 166 -15.07 -7.19 2.14
C PHE A 166 -16.50 -6.97 2.62
N ILE A 167 -17.42 -7.91 2.37
CA ILE A 167 -18.81 -7.84 2.85
C ILE A 167 -18.84 -7.83 4.39
N PHE A 168 -18.09 -8.70 5.05
CA PHE A 168 -17.99 -8.74 6.51
C PHE A 168 -17.49 -7.41 7.10
N ALA A 169 -16.40 -6.87 6.55
CA ALA A 169 -15.82 -5.61 6.98
C ALA A 169 -16.79 -4.44 6.72
N PHE A 170 -17.46 -4.41 5.57
CA PHE A 170 -18.43 -3.38 5.20
C PHE A 170 -19.66 -3.41 6.11
N LEU A 171 -20.34 -4.55 6.22
CA LEU A 171 -21.55 -4.70 7.05
C LEU A 171 -21.23 -4.47 8.52
N GLY A 172 -20.12 -5.04 9.02
CA GLY A 172 -19.66 -4.79 10.39
C GLY A 172 -19.44 -3.29 10.63
N SER A 173 -18.75 -2.61 9.72
CA SER A 173 -18.52 -1.16 9.81
C SER A 173 -19.82 -0.35 9.84
N VAL A 174 -20.80 -0.68 9.00
CA VAL A 174 -22.12 -0.03 9.00
C VAL A 174 -22.84 -0.25 10.33
N ILE A 175 -22.87 -1.48 10.84
CA ILE A 175 -23.53 -1.83 12.11
C ILE A 175 -22.89 -1.09 13.28
N PHE A 176 -21.56 -1.11 13.39
CA PHE A 176 -20.86 -0.42 14.49
C PHE A 176 -20.97 1.10 14.41
N VAL A 177 -21.06 1.69 13.20
CA VAL A 177 -21.24 3.14 13.05
C VAL A 177 -22.64 3.59 13.47
N TYR A 178 -23.70 2.87 13.07
CA TYR A 178 -25.08 3.32 13.25
C TYR A 178 -25.80 2.71 14.45
N ALA A 179 -25.56 1.43 14.75
CA ALA A 179 -26.29 0.70 15.81
C ALA A 179 -25.49 0.57 17.12
N ALA A 180 -24.15 0.55 17.04
CA ALA A 180 -23.28 0.25 18.20
C ALA A 180 -22.08 1.20 18.31
N SER A 181 -22.34 2.51 18.22
CA SER A 181 -21.30 3.55 18.20
C SER A 181 -20.37 3.57 19.43
N SER A 182 -20.83 3.03 20.57
CA SER A 182 -20.02 2.85 21.79
C SER A 182 -18.85 1.87 21.60
N TYR A 183 -19.00 0.87 20.74
CA TYR A 183 -17.98 -0.16 20.47
C TYR A 183 -17.16 0.13 19.21
N LEU A 184 -17.43 1.26 18.53
CA LEU A 184 -16.83 1.60 17.25
C LEU A 184 -15.29 1.68 17.29
N GLN A 185 -14.72 2.19 18.38
CA GLN A 185 -13.26 2.20 18.57
C GLN A 185 -12.68 0.77 18.67
N GLY A 186 -13.39 -0.14 19.31
CA GLY A 186 -12.99 -1.54 19.43
C GLY A 186 -12.99 -2.23 18.06
N TRP A 187 -14.04 -2.01 17.26
CA TRP A 187 -14.12 -2.49 15.89
C TRP A 187 -12.99 -1.96 15.00
N ALA A 188 -12.70 -0.65 15.09
CA ALA A 188 -11.57 -0.06 14.39
C ALA A 188 -10.26 -0.74 14.80
N ASN A 189 -9.99 -0.87 16.11
CA ASN A 189 -8.77 -1.49 16.60
C ASN A 189 -8.62 -2.96 16.17
N PHE A 190 -9.71 -3.72 16.17
CA PHE A 190 -9.74 -5.10 15.66
C PHE A 190 -9.32 -5.14 14.17
N LEU A 191 -9.93 -4.32 13.33
CA LEU A 191 -9.59 -4.26 11.89
C LEU A 191 -8.14 -3.84 11.67
N GLY A 192 -7.64 -2.87 12.44
CA GLY A 192 -6.25 -2.40 12.34
C GLY A 192 -5.24 -3.48 12.74
N LEU A 193 -5.46 -4.15 13.88
CA LEU A 193 -4.61 -5.26 14.31
C LEU A 193 -4.67 -6.44 13.34
N PHE A 194 -5.86 -6.78 12.86
CA PHE A 194 -6.04 -7.85 11.88
C PHE A 194 -5.31 -7.54 10.57
N GLY A 195 -5.49 -6.34 10.02
CA GLY A 195 -4.79 -5.90 8.82
C GLY A 195 -3.26 -5.90 8.99
N THR A 196 -2.78 -5.47 10.17
CA THR A 196 -1.37 -5.47 10.54
C THR A 196 -0.80 -6.89 10.62
N ALA A 197 -1.51 -7.82 11.25
CA ALA A 197 -1.11 -9.22 11.35
C ALA A 197 -1.02 -9.88 9.97
N LEU A 198 -2.02 -9.68 9.11
CA LEU A 198 -2.00 -10.19 7.74
C LEU A 198 -0.84 -9.61 6.92
N ALA A 199 -0.53 -8.33 7.09
CA ALA A 199 0.61 -7.72 6.43
C ALA A 199 1.93 -8.33 6.92
N ALA A 200 2.08 -8.60 8.21
CA ALA A 200 3.26 -9.28 8.74
C ALA A 200 3.40 -10.71 8.15
N VAL A 201 2.31 -11.46 8.08
CA VAL A 201 2.27 -12.80 7.45
C VAL A 201 2.58 -12.71 5.95
N GLN A 202 2.26 -11.61 5.28
CA GLN A 202 2.62 -11.38 3.88
C GLN A 202 4.11 -11.06 3.73
N TYR A 203 4.62 -10.07 4.46
CA TYR A 203 5.98 -9.57 4.25
C TYR A 203 7.09 -10.46 4.84
N ILE A 204 6.87 -11.16 5.96
CA ILE A 204 7.91 -11.97 6.62
C ILE A 204 8.37 -13.16 5.74
N PRO A 205 7.48 -13.99 5.17
CA PRO A 205 7.88 -15.06 4.26
C PRO A 205 8.61 -14.53 3.04
N GLN A 206 8.23 -13.36 2.54
CA GLN A 206 8.91 -12.70 1.44
C GLN A 206 10.34 -12.27 1.82
N ILE A 207 10.51 -11.65 2.99
CA ILE A 207 11.82 -11.25 3.51
C ILE A 207 12.74 -12.46 3.61
N THR A 208 12.25 -13.55 4.23
CA THR A 208 13.04 -14.77 4.41
C THR A 208 13.37 -15.45 3.09
N THR A 209 12.45 -15.47 2.13
CA THR A 209 12.68 -16.06 0.80
C THR A 209 13.69 -15.23 0.01
N THR A 210 13.55 -13.90 0.01
CA THR A 210 14.53 -12.99 -0.61
C THR A 210 15.91 -13.15 0.00
N TRP A 211 15.99 -13.30 1.33
CA TRP A 211 17.25 -13.58 2.02
C TRP A 211 17.85 -14.94 1.62
N LYS A 212 17.05 -15.99 1.49
CA LYS A 212 17.56 -17.32 1.10
C LYS A 212 18.00 -17.37 -0.36
N LEU A 213 17.22 -16.77 -1.27
CA LEU A 213 17.48 -16.83 -2.71
C LEU A 213 18.56 -15.84 -3.17
N GLN A 214 18.84 -14.78 -2.39
CA GLN A 214 19.85 -13.75 -2.72
C GLN A 214 19.68 -13.15 -4.13
N LYS A 215 18.43 -13.14 -4.62
CA LYS A 215 18.04 -12.62 -5.94
C LYS A 215 16.85 -11.70 -5.77
N VAL A 216 16.84 -10.61 -6.51
CA VAL A 216 15.67 -9.74 -6.64
C VAL A 216 14.73 -10.42 -7.62
N GLY A 217 13.66 -11.03 -7.12
CA GLY A 217 12.65 -11.72 -7.95
C GLY A 217 11.85 -10.76 -8.84
N SER A 218 10.59 -11.10 -9.16
CA SER A 218 9.68 -10.25 -9.98
C SER A 218 9.24 -8.94 -9.29
N LEU A 219 9.84 -8.57 -8.15
CA LEU A 219 9.43 -7.43 -7.35
C LEU A 219 9.74 -6.10 -8.03
N SER A 220 8.75 -5.21 -8.08
CA SER A 220 8.93 -3.84 -8.55
C SER A 220 9.69 -3.02 -7.50
N VAL A 221 11.02 -3.08 -7.53
CA VAL A 221 11.90 -2.22 -6.70
C VAL A 221 11.54 -0.73 -6.82
N PRO A 222 11.21 -0.17 -8.01
CA PRO A 222 10.80 1.23 -8.12
C PRO A 222 9.56 1.58 -7.31
N MET A 223 8.58 0.67 -7.29
CA MET A 223 7.35 0.83 -6.52
C MET A 223 7.64 0.89 -5.01
N MET A 224 8.54 0.04 -4.52
CA MET A 224 8.95 0.05 -3.11
C MET A 224 9.73 1.30 -2.72
N CYS A 225 10.62 1.80 -3.58
CA CYS A 225 11.36 3.05 -3.34
C CYS A 225 10.46 4.25 -3.11
N ILE A 226 9.32 4.32 -3.79
CA ILE A 226 8.36 5.42 -3.63
C ILE A 226 7.43 5.17 -2.43
N GLN A 227 6.94 3.94 -2.27
CA GLN A 227 5.94 3.63 -1.24
C GLN A 227 6.51 3.58 0.17
N THR A 228 7.74 3.07 0.37
CA THR A 228 8.34 2.97 1.70
C THR A 228 8.46 4.34 2.39
N PRO A 229 9.08 5.38 1.80
CA PRO A 229 9.08 6.70 2.42
C PRO A 229 7.68 7.30 2.51
N GLY A 230 6.83 7.05 1.51
CA GLY A 230 5.44 7.50 1.50
C GLY A 230 4.61 6.97 2.67
N SER A 231 4.82 5.72 3.10
CA SER A 231 4.08 5.11 4.21
C SER A 231 4.43 5.76 5.56
N PHE A 232 5.70 6.11 5.80
CA PHE A 232 6.11 6.83 7.00
C PHE A 232 5.56 8.26 7.04
N VAL A 233 5.62 8.96 5.90
CA VAL A 233 5.03 10.31 5.77
C VAL A 233 3.52 10.26 6.01
N PHE A 234 2.84 9.26 5.46
CA PHE A 234 1.41 9.06 5.66
C PHE A 234 1.10 8.72 7.12
N ALA A 235 1.85 7.82 7.75
CA ALA A 235 1.72 7.47 9.17
C ALA A 235 1.88 8.69 10.08
N ALA A 236 2.89 9.53 9.83
CA ALA A 236 3.09 10.77 10.57
C ALA A 236 1.91 11.74 10.42
N SER A 237 1.35 11.85 9.20
CA SER A 237 0.16 12.67 8.96
C SER A 237 -1.07 12.17 9.71
N LEU A 238 -1.26 10.85 9.78
CA LEU A 238 -2.34 10.22 10.54
C LEU A 238 -2.14 10.37 12.04
N ALA A 239 -0.91 10.24 12.54
CA ALA A 239 -0.59 10.46 13.95
C ALA A 239 -0.87 11.91 14.36
N ALA A 240 -0.49 12.89 13.53
CA ALA A 240 -0.77 14.30 13.77
C ALA A 240 -2.28 14.64 13.75
N ARG A 241 -3.05 13.95 12.90
CA ARG A 241 -4.51 14.15 12.77
C ARG A 241 -5.32 13.44 13.85
N LEU A 242 -5.10 12.14 14.03
CA LEU A 242 -5.93 11.26 14.87
C LEU A 242 -5.43 11.20 16.32
N GLY A 243 -4.17 11.58 16.55
CA GLY A 243 -3.53 11.51 17.86
C GLY A 243 -3.43 10.06 18.39
N PRO A 244 -3.34 9.89 19.72
CA PRO A 244 -3.23 8.56 20.35
C PRO A 244 -4.43 7.65 20.08
N GLY A 245 -5.63 8.20 19.85
CA GLY A 245 -6.83 7.41 19.57
C GLY A 245 -6.83 6.70 18.21
N GLY A 246 -5.97 7.13 17.28
CA GLY A 246 -5.80 6.53 15.96
C GLY A 246 -4.65 5.54 15.85
N TRP A 247 -4.11 5.02 16.97
CA TRP A 247 -2.91 4.18 16.97
C TRP A 247 -3.00 2.94 16.09
N SER A 248 -4.19 2.35 16.00
CA SER A 248 -4.44 1.18 15.15
C SER A 248 -4.36 1.51 13.65
N ALA A 249 -4.58 2.78 13.25
CA ALA A 249 -4.42 3.25 11.88
C ALA A 249 -2.96 3.59 11.57
N TRP A 250 -2.36 4.54 12.29
CA TRP A 250 -0.99 4.96 11.97
C TRP A 250 0.06 3.90 12.29
N GLY A 251 -0.18 3.06 13.31
CA GLY A 251 0.72 1.96 13.68
C GLY A 251 0.81 0.88 12.59
N LEU A 252 -0.29 0.60 11.91
CA LEU A 252 -0.32 -0.30 10.75
C LEU A 252 0.64 0.19 9.65
N PHE A 253 0.61 1.48 9.31
CA PHE A 253 1.48 2.06 8.27
C PHE A 253 2.96 2.11 8.69
N ILE A 254 3.25 2.27 9.98
CA ILE A 254 4.62 2.17 10.51
C ILE A 254 5.13 0.73 10.36
N LEU A 255 4.38 -0.27 10.82
CA LEU A 255 4.85 -1.66 10.77
C LEU A 255 5.04 -2.13 9.32
N THR A 256 4.07 -1.86 8.46
CA THR A 256 4.17 -2.19 7.03
C THR A 256 5.31 -1.44 6.35
N GLY A 257 5.52 -0.16 6.67
CA GLY A 257 6.66 0.62 6.20
C GLY A 257 8.02 0.03 6.62
N LEU A 258 8.15 -0.44 7.87
CA LEU A 258 9.37 -1.08 8.36
C LEU A 258 9.64 -2.41 7.63
N LEU A 259 8.63 -3.27 7.51
CA LEU A 259 8.75 -4.55 6.80
C LEU A 259 9.13 -4.35 5.33
N GLN A 260 8.45 -3.40 4.65
CA GLN A 260 8.76 -3.04 3.27
C GLN A 260 10.14 -2.37 3.14
N GLY A 261 10.55 -1.58 4.12
CA GLY A 261 11.89 -1.00 4.19
C GLY A 261 13.00 -2.04 4.29
N CYS A 262 12.83 -3.06 5.13
CA CYS A 262 13.75 -4.18 5.22
C CYS A 262 13.92 -4.91 3.87
N LEU A 263 12.80 -5.17 3.17
CA LEU A 263 12.83 -5.74 1.81
C LEU A 263 13.59 -4.84 0.83
N LEU A 264 13.30 -3.54 0.85
CA LEU A 264 13.93 -2.58 -0.04
C LEU A 264 15.45 -2.54 0.14
N VAL A 265 15.93 -2.52 1.39
CA VAL A 265 17.37 -2.51 1.69
C VAL A 265 18.06 -3.77 1.14
N MET A 266 17.47 -4.95 1.33
CA MET A 266 18.02 -6.19 0.78
C MET A 266 18.06 -6.15 -0.75
N CYS A 267 16.96 -5.75 -1.39
CA CYS A 267 16.87 -5.67 -2.84
C CYS A 267 17.90 -4.71 -3.44
N LEU A 268 18.08 -3.52 -2.84
CA LEU A 268 19.10 -2.57 -3.27
C LEU A 268 20.52 -3.12 -3.08
N GLY A 269 20.77 -3.82 -1.97
CA GLY A 269 22.05 -4.50 -1.71
C GLY A 269 22.39 -5.54 -2.77
N PHE A 270 21.44 -6.41 -3.13
CA PHE A 270 21.66 -7.43 -4.17
C PHE A 270 21.82 -6.83 -5.56
N LEU A 271 21.01 -5.83 -5.93
CA LEU A 271 21.18 -5.11 -7.20
C LEU A 271 22.54 -4.43 -7.30
N TRP A 272 23.03 -3.87 -6.19
CA TRP A 272 24.35 -3.24 -6.15
C TRP A 272 25.48 -4.27 -6.32
N ARG A 273 25.39 -5.41 -5.61
CA ARG A 273 26.33 -6.53 -5.74
C ARG A 273 26.39 -7.07 -7.17
N ASP A 274 25.22 -7.34 -7.77
CA ASP A 274 25.14 -7.93 -9.11
C ASP A 274 25.64 -6.95 -10.18
N ARG A 275 25.34 -5.65 -10.04
CA ARG A 275 25.91 -4.59 -10.90
C ARG A 275 27.43 -4.50 -10.76
N LYS A 276 27.98 -4.68 -9.57
CA LYS A 276 29.43 -4.67 -9.34
C LYS A 276 30.11 -5.86 -10.01
N ALA A 277 29.51 -7.05 -9.92
CA ALA A 277 29.99 -8.25 -10.60
C ALA A 277 29.99 -8.10 -12.12
N ALA A 278 28.88 -7.64 -12.70
CA ALA A 278 28.77 -7.42 -14.15
C ALA A 278 29.78 -6.39 -14.70
N LYS A 279 30.04 -5.32 -13.93
CA LYS A 279 31.08 -4.33 -14.28
C LYS A 279 32.49 -4.92 -14.21
N ALA A 280 32.77 -5.81 -13.26
CA ALA A 280 34.06 -6.49 -13.17
C ALA A 280 34.28 -7.45 -14.34
N GLU A 281 33.26 -8.21 -14.75
CA GLU A 281 33.32 -9.08 -15.93
C GLU A 281 33.52 -8.28 -17.23
N SER A 282 32.81 -7.16 -17.39
CA SER A 282 32.95 -6.29 -18.57
C SER A 282 34.33 -5.64 -18.66
N ALA A 283 34.94 -5.29 -17.52
CA ALA A 283 36.30 -4.74 -17.47
C ALA A 283 37.36 -5.80 -17.83
N ASN A 284 37.16 -7.06 -17.41
CA ASN A 284 38.08 -8.15 -17.71
C ASN A 284 37.97 -8.63 -19.19
N GLY A 285 36.76 -8.61 -19.76
CA GLY A 285 36.53 -8.95 -21.17
C GLY A 285 37.11 -7.93 -22.17
N ASN A 286 37.10 -6.63 -21.82
CA ASN A 286 37.76 -5.60 -22.64
C ASN A 286 39.30 -5.64 -22.53
N GLY A 287 39.86 -6.17 -21.45
CA GLY A 287 41.30 -6.43 -21.33
C GLY A 287 41.77 -7.52 -22.31
N LEU A 288 41.02 -8.62 -22.40
CA LEU A 288 41.35 -9.75 -23.27
C LEU A 288 41.29 -9.41 -24.77
N LEU A 289 40.36 -8.54 -25.18
CA LEU A 289 40.27 -8.04 -26.57
C LEU A 289 41.30 -6.96 -26.89
N SER A 290 41.84 -6.26 -25.88
CA SER A 290 42.92 -5.28 -26.08
C SER A 290 44.29 -5.94 -26.20
N GLU A 291 44.49 -7.12 -25.61
CA GLU A 291 45.74 -7.88 -25.71
C GLU A 291 45.89 -8.57 -27.08
N SER A 292 44.79 -8.96 -27.73
CA SER A 292 44.81 -9.62 -29.05
C SER A 292 45.14 -8.71 -30.23
N ASN A 293 45.17 -7.38 -30.05
CA ASN A 293 45.48 -6.42 -31.12
C ASN A 293 46.93 -5.92 -31.10
N ASN A 294 47.77 -6.41 -30.17
CA ASN A 294 49.16 -5.94 -30.00
C ASN A 294 50.24 -6.95 -30.44
N GLU A 295 49.89 -8.09 -31.03
CA GLU A 295 50.87 -8.97 -31.67
C GLU A 295 51.06 -8.56 -33.14
N GLU A 296 51.92 -7.56 -33.34
CA GLU A 296 52.51 -7.24 -34.64
C GLU A 296 53.23 -8.49 -35.20
N THR A 297 52.79 -8.90 -36.38
CA THR A 297 53.33 -9.99 -37.19
C THR A 297 54.79 -9.72 -37.59
N PRO A 298 55.76 -10.59 -37.28
CA PRO A 298 57.11 -10.47 -37.86
C PRO A 298 57.08 -10.97 -39.30
N LEU A 299 57.35 -10.05 -40.24
CA LEU A 299 57.63 -10.36 -41.64
C LEU A 299 58.87 -11.28 -41.74
N LEU A 300 58.68 -12.53 -42.17
CA LEU A 300 59.79 -13.39 -42.55
C LEU A 300 60.42 -12.86 -43.83
N GLY A 301 61.65 -12.35 -43.67
CA GLY A 301 62.56 -11.98 -44.73
C GLY A 301 63.00 -13.21 -45.52
N ARG A 302 62.81 -13.08 -46.84
CA ARG A 302 63.49 -13.76 -47.95
C ARG A 302 64.97 -14.06 -47.67
N GLU A 303 65.36 -15.31 -47.81
CA GLU A 303 66.70 -15.72 -48.27
C GLU A 303 66.56 -17.00 -49.08
N GLY A 304 66.79 -16.88 -50.39
CA GLY A 304 67.09 -17.98 -51.28
C GLY A 304 68.50 -17.72 -51.79
N ASP A 305 69.36 -18.70 -51.57
CA ASP A 305 70.57 -19.01 -52.32
C ASP A 305 70.68 -20.54 -52.37
#